data_AF-A0A6S6QU29-F1
#
_entry.id   AF-A0A6S6QU29-F1
#
_cell.length_a   1.000
_cell.length_b   1.000
_cell.length_c   1.000
_cell.angle_alpha   90.00
_cell.angle_beta   90.00
_cell.angle_gamma   90.00
#
_symmetry.space_group_name_H-M   'P 1'
#
loop_
_entity.id
_entity.type
_entity.pdbx_description
1 polymer ?
#
loop_
_entity_poly.entity_id
_entity_poly.type
_entity_poly.pdbx_seq_one_letter_code
_entity_poly.pdbx_strand_id
1 'polypeptide(L)'
;MKIQLIRLLAAFIAGGIVMILHEFPKALLYNKFNPNQDPKKKRNIYKLHHYIDPIGILLCITNQAGFSKPYMYRIKDRKTNFCLGITGMASLLFTFLTSLLVLRFVLGINSGLNYSRTLGNAQLILQFVLVYIALISLSMFMVNLFPVSTFDMGLCIAGKSPSKYFTIIKNDYFIKVMLILVIMFQFITTFSTLILTSLLG
;
A
#
# COMPACT_ATOMS: atom_id res chain seq x y z
N MET A 1 -14.52 -4.19 -24.42
CA MET A 1 -14.96 -4.86 -23.18
C MET A 1 -13.93 -5.82 -22.58
N LYS A 2 -13.39 -6.81 -23.32
CA LYS A 2 -12.44 -7.80 -22.77
C LYS A 2 -11.21 -7.20 -22.06
N ILE A 3 -10.56 -6.20 -22.65
CA ILE A 3 -9.35 -5.57 -22.06
C ILE A 3 -9.64 -4.78 -20.77
N GLN A 4 -10.83 -4.15 -20.68
CA GLN A 4 -11.23 -3.40 -19.49
C GLN A 4 -11.50 -4.34 -18.32
N LEU A 5 -12.14 -5.48 -18.59
CA LEU A 5 -12.34 -6.54 -17.58
C LEU A 5 -11.01 -7.09 -17.08
N ILE A 6 -10.05 -7.32 -17.99
CA ILE A 6 -8.68 -7.75 -17.62
C ILE A 6 -8.00 -6.72 -16.74
N ARG A 7 -8.09 -5.42 -17.07
CA ARG A 7 -7.52 -4.34 -16.25
C ARG A 7 -8.15 -4.27 -14.86
N LEU A 8 -9.47 -4.40 -14.79
CA LEU A 8 -10.20 -4.35 -13.52
C LEU A 8 -9.84 -5.54 -12.63
N LEU A 9 -9.79 -6.75 -13.21
CA LEU A 9 -9.34 -7.96 -12.52
C LEU A 9 -7.90 -7.79 -12.02
N ALA A 10 -7.00 -7.29 -12.88
CA ALA A 10 -5.61 -7.08 -12.53
C ALA A 10 -5.43 -6.05 -11.40
N ALA A 11 -6.19 -4.94 -11.42
CA ALA A 11 -6.16 -3.94 -10.36
C ALA A 11 -6.70 -4.49 -9.02
N PHE A 12 -7.76 -5.30 -9.06
CA PHE A 12 -8.29 -6.00 -7.88
C PHE A 12 -7.25 -6.94 -7.27
N ILE A 13 -6.62 -7.79 -8.10
CA ILE A 13 -5.57 -8.72 -7.67
C ILE A 13 -4.37 -7.95 -7.10
N ALA A 14 -3.87 -6.95 -7.84
CA ALA A 14 -2.72 -6.16 -7.42
C ALA A 14 -2.99 -5.41 -6.10
N GLY A 15 -4.17 -4.78 -5.96
CA GLY A 15 -4.57 -4.09 -4.74
C GLY A 15 -4.59 -5.01 -3.52
N GLY A 16 -5.18 -6.21 -3.64
CA GLY A 16 -5.20 -7.20 -2.58
C GLY A 16 -3.79 -7.67 -2.18
N ILE A 17 -2.93 -7.95 -3.17
CA ILE A 17 -1.54 -8.35 -2.93
C ILE A 17 -0.77 -7.25 -2.19
N VAL A 18 -0.84 -6.00 -2.67
CA VAL A 18 -0.12 -4.87 -2.06
C VAL A 18 -0.57 -4.64 -0.61
N MET A 19 -1.88 -4.70 -0.32
CA MET A 19 -2.38 -4.55 1.05
C MET A 19 -1.85 -5.64 1.99
N ILE A 20 -1.81 -6.90 1.52
CA ILE A 20 -1.28 -8.01 2.30
C ILE A 20 0.23 -7.80 2.55
N LEU A 21 1.00 -7.50 1.50
CA LEU A 21 2.45 -7.30 1.61
C LEU A 21 2.81 -6.08 2.46
N HIS A 22 1.91 -5.10 2.55
CA HIS A 22 2.06 -3.94 3.40
C HIS A 22 1.83 -4.23 4.89
N GLU A 23 0.69 -4.87 5.24
CA GLU A 23 0.30 -5.10 6.63
C GLU A 23 0.94 -6.34 7.27
N PHE A 24 1.19 -7.39 6.50
CA PHE A 24 1.71 -8.66 7.03
C PHE A 24 3.07 -8.50 7.74
N PRO A 25 4.07 -7.78 7.20
CA PRO A 25 5.34 -7.54 7.89
C PRO A 25 5.16 -6.79 9.22
N LYS A 26 4.25 -5.80 9.27
CA LYS A 26 3.92 -5.06 10.48
C LYS A 26 3.32 -5.98 11.54
N ALA A 27 2.39 -6.85 11.14
CA ALA A 27 1.77 -7.81 12.05
C ALA A 27 2.77 -8.84 12.61
N LEU A 28 3.71 -9.33 11.79
CA LEU A 28 4.80 -10.20 12.26
C LEU A 28 5.70 -9.49 13.28
N LEU A 29 6.09 -8.25 12.98
CA LEU A 29 6.94 -7.46 13.88
C LEU A 29 6.23 -7.16 15.22
N TYR A 30 4.93 -6.86 15.17
CA TYR A 30 4.12 -6.65 16.37
C TYR A 30 4.10 -7.89 17.29
N ASN A 31 3.95 -9.08 16.71
CA ASN A 31 3.98 -10.35 17.46
C ASN A 31 5.35 -10.61 18.09
N LYS A 32 6.44 -10.26 17.38
CA LYS A 32 7.80 -10.36 17.91
C LYS A 32 8.02 -9.44 19.12
N PHE A 33 7.47 -8.23 19.09
CA PHE A 33 7.56 -7.28 20.21
C PHE A 33 6.61 -7.59 21.37
N ASN A 34 5.58 -8.42 21.17
CA ASN A 34 4.59 -8.77 22.19
C ASN A 34 4.53 -10.30 22.42
N PRO A 35 5.58 -10.91 23.00
CA PRO A 35 5.64 -12.35 23.20
C PRO A 35 4.55 -12.88 24.14
N ASN A 36 4.02 -12.05 25.04
CA ASN A 36 2.98 -12.42 26.00
C ASN A 36 1.55 -12.31 25.45
N GLN A 37 1.38 -12.07 24.15
CA GLN A 37 0.06 -11.98 23.53
C GLN A 37 -0.64 -13.35 23.46
N ASP A 38 -1.97 -13.36 23.61
CA ASP A 38 -2.79 -14.56 23.50
C ASP A 38 -2.44 -15.39 22.24
N PRO A 39 -2.24 -16.71 22.35
CA PRO A 39 -1.87 -17.56 21.21
C PRO A 39 -2.92 -17.53 20.08
N LYS A 40 -4.20 -17.35 20.43
CA LYS A 40 -5.28 -17.15 19.45
C LYS A 40 -5.08 -15.87 18.61
N LYS A 41 -4.63 -14.78 19.23
CA LYS A 41 -4.33 -13.52 18.52
C LYS A 41 -3.07 -13.63 17.67
N LYS A 42 -2.05 -14.36 18.14
CA LYS A 42 -0.85 -14.67 17.34
C LYS A 42 -1.20 -15.43 16.07
N ARG A 43 -2.09 -16.43 16.16
CA ARG A 43 -2.52 -17.22 15.01
C ARG A 43 -3.39 -16.43 14.02
N ASN A 44 -4.14 -15.44 14.50
CA ASN A 44 -4.98 -14.60 13.64
C ASN A 44 -4.18 -13.71 12.67
N ILE A 45 -2.87 -13.50 12.88
CA ILE A 45 -2.00 -12.76 11.96
C ILE A 45 -1.86 -13.46 10.61
N TYR A 46 -2.00 -14.79 10.56
CA TYR A 46 -1.92 -15.54 9.30
C TYR A 46 -3.20 -15.50 8.48
N LYS A 47 -4.27 -14.86 9.00
CA LYS A 47 -5.52 -14.67 8.27
C LYS A 47 -5.40 -13.47 7.33
N LEU A 48 -4.82 -13.69 6.15
CA LEU A 48 -4.49 -12.64 5.17
C LEU A 48 -5.70 -11.78 4.75
N HIS A 49 -6.90 -12.37 4.73
CA HIS A 49 -8.13 -11.66 4.37
C HIS A 49 -8.47 -10.51 5.33
N HIS A 50 -7.93 -10.49 6.55
CA HIS A 50 -8.15 -9.39 7.50
C HIS A 50 -7.44 -8.09 7.11
N TYR A 51 -6.40 -8.15 6.28
CA TYR A 51 -5.62 -6.98 5.85
C TYR A 51 -6.26 -6.24 4.67
N ILE A 52 -7.16 -6.92 3.98
CA ILE A 52 -7.83 -6.37 2.80
C ILE A 52 -8.95 -5.44 3.27
N ASP A 53 -8.86 -4.18 2.85
CA ASP A 53 -9.93 -3.20 3.05
C ASP A 53 -10.82 -3.14 1.79
N PRO A 54 -12.14 -3.40 1.89
CA PRO A 54 -13.06 -3.25 0.76
C PRO A 54 -13.06 -1.83 0.16
N ILE A 55 -12.99 -0.78 0.99
CA ILE A 55 -12.94 0.62 0.54
C ILE A 55 -11.57 0.88 -0.09
N GLY A 56 -10.51 0.36 0.53
CA GLY A 56 -9.16 0.43 -0.02
C GLY A 56 -9.07 -0.19 -1.41
N ILE A 57 -9.70 -1.36 -1.62
CA ILE A 57 -9.72 -2.03 -2.94
C ILE A 57 -10.49 -1.19 -3.94
N LEU A 58 -11.63 -0.63 -3.56
CA LEU A 58 -12.41 0.24 -4.45
C LEU A 58 -11.56 1.43 -4.93
N LEU A 59 -10.79 2.04 -4.03
CA LEU A 59 -9.86 3.12 -4.36
C LEU A 59 -8.68 2.66 -5.22
N CYS A 60 -8.15 1.45 -5.00
CA CYS A 60 -7.14 0.85 -5.88
C CYS A 60 -7.67 0.62 -7.31
N ILE A 61 -8.93 0.21 -7.46
CA ILE A 61 -9.54 -0.03 -8.79
C ILE A 61 -9.85 1.28 -9.51
N THR A 62 -10.39 2.27 -8.79
CA THR A 62 -10.87 3.52 -9.39
C THR A 62 -9.74 4.53 -9.62
N ASN A 63 -8.88 4.72 -8.61
CA ASN A 63 -7.85 5.75 -8.61
C ASN A 63 -6.43 5.18 -8.51
N GLN A 64 -6.23 3.87 -8.38
CA GLN A 64 -4.90 3.24 -8.21
C GLN A 64 -4.15 3.70 -6.95
N ALA A 65 -4.84 4.41 -6.05
CA ALA A 65 -4.33 4.93 -4.78
C ALA A 65 -5.29 4.51 -3.66
N GLY A 66 -4.95 3.43 -2.95
CA GLY A 66 -5.74 2.91 -1.84
C GLY A 66 -4.97 2.86 -0.52
N PHE A 67 -5.63 2.37 0.52
CA PHE A 67 -5.07 2.11 1.84
C PHE A 67 -5.48 0.71 2.31
N SER A 68 -4.68 0.11 3.21
CA SER A 68 -5.00 -1.17 3.84
C SER A 68 -5.79 -0.98 5.13
N LYS A 69 -6.48 -2.04 5.56
CA LYS A 69 -7.13 -2.06 6.86
C LYS A 69 -6.03 -2.22 7.92
N PRO A 70 -5.84 -1.27 8.84
CA PRO A 70 -4.82 -1.40 9.86
C PRO A 70 -5.18 -2.57 10.77
N TYR A 71 -4.22 -3.47 11.00
CA TYR A 71 -4.39 -4.47 12.04
C TYR A 71 -4.55 -3.77 13.40
N MET A 72 -5.42 -4.27 14.27
CA MET A 72 -5.68 -3.65 15.58
C MET A 72 -4.47 -3.79 16.51
N TYR A 73 -3.47 -2.92 16.33
CA TYR A 73 -2.32 -2.79 17.20
C TYR A 73 -2.77 -2.08 18.47
N ARG A 74 -2.57 -2.69 19.64
CA ARG A 74 -2.64 -1.94 20.89
C ARG A 74 -1.39 -1.07 20.98
N ILE A 75 -1.57 0.23 20.76
CA ILE A 75 -0.58 1.27 21.00
C ILE A 75 -0.22 1.22 22.49
N LYS A 76 0.96 0.69 22.80
CA LYS A 76 1.50 0.67 24.18
C LYS A 76 2.84 1.40 24.22
N ASP A 77 3.78 0.97 23.38
CA ASP A 77 5.16 1.44 23.45
C ASP A 77 5.53 2.32 22.25
N ARG A 78 6.18 3.46 22.55
CA ARG A 78 6.67 4.43 21.56
C ARG A 78 7.57 3.78 20.50
N LYS A 79 8.51 2.94 20.95
CA LYS A 79 9.46 2.24 20.08
C LYS A 79 8.73 1.29 19.12
N THR A 80 7.76 0.53 19.63
CA THR A 80 6.98 -0.41 18.82
C THR A 80 6.20 0.32 17.75
N ASN A 81 5.52 1.43 18.07
CA ASN A 81 4.77 2.23 17.08
C ASN A 81 5.69 2.77 15.98
N PHE A 82 6.85 3.32 16.36
CA PHE A 82 7.81 3.84 15.39
C PHE A 82 8.31 2.75 14.45
N CYS A 83 8.71 1.60 15.00
CA CYS A 83 9.19 0.47 14.20
C CYS A 83 8.10 -0.06 13.26
N LEU A 84 6.84 -0.13 13.70
CA LEU A 84 5.73 -0.56 12.84
C LEU A 84 5.51 0.40 11.67
N GLY A 85 5.49 1.71 11.91
CA GLY A 85 5.35 2.70 10.84
C GLY A 85 6.50 2.63 9.82
N ILE A 86 7.75 2.55 10.28
CA ILE A 86 8.91 2.38 9.40
C ILE A 86 8.81 1.06 8.60
N THR A 87 8.32 -0.01 9.22
CA THR A 87 8.20 -1.32 8.56
C THR A 87 7.15 -1.31 7.45
N GLY A 88 6.01 -0.63 7.64
CA GLY A 88 4.99 -0.49 6.59
C GLY A 88 5.48 0.35 5.41
N MET A 89 6.13 1.48 5.68
CA MET A 89 6.74 2.29 4.63
C MET A 89 7.84 1.52 3.87
N ALA A 90 8.69 0.80 4.60
CA ALA A 90 9.76 0.00 4.01
C ALA A 90 9.21 -1.17 3.17
N SER A 91 8.13 -1.83 3.60
CA SER A 91 7.52 -2.93 2.83
C SER A 91 6.91 -2.41 1.52
N LEU A 92 6.24 -1.26 1.54
CA LEU A 92 5.72 -0.62 0.34
C LEU A 92 6.84 -0.23 -0.64
N LEU A 93 7.91 0.41 -0.16
CA LEU A 93 9.06 0.72 -1.01
C LEU A 93 9.74 -0.54 -1.58
N PHE A 94 9.88 -1.59 -0.78
CA PHE A 94 10.44 -2.85 -1.25
C PHE A 94 9.57 -3.50 -2.33
N THR A 95 8.25 -3.53 -2.15
CA THR A 95 7.32 -4.04 -3.19
C THR A 95 7.35 -3.21 -4.47
N PHE A 96 7.50 -1.89 -4.36
CA PHE A 96 7.69 -1.01 -5.51
C PHE A 96 9.00 -1.31 -6.26
N LEU A 97 10.14 -1.33 -5.55
CA LEU A 97 11.45 -1.56 -6.17
C LEU A 97 11.55 -2.95 -6.81
N THR A 98 11.05 -3.99 -6.14
CA THR A 98 11.04 -5.35 -6.69
C THR A 98 10.17 -5.46 -7.94
N SER A 99 8.98 -4.87 -7.94
CA SER A 99 8.11 -4.86 -9.12
C SER A 99 8.71 -4.04 -10.28
N LEU A 100 9.35 -2.90 -9.99
CA LEU A 100 10.09 -2.11 -10.97
C LEU A 100 11.23 -2.91 -11.62
N LEU A 101 12.04 -3.62 -10.83
CA LEU A 101 13.12 -4.47 -11.33
C LEU A 101 12.58 -5.58 -12.24
N VAL A 102 11.48 -6.23 -11.85
CA VAL A 102 10.83 -7.26 -12.68
C VAL A 102 10.30 -6.66 -13.99
N LEU A 103 9.64 -5.50 -13.94
CA LEU A 103 9.13 -4.82 -15.13
C LEU A 103 10.25 -4.47 -16.11
N ARG A 104 11.38 -3.96 -15.60
CA ARG A 104 12.53 -3.53 -16.40
C ARG A 104 13.34 -4.70 -16.95
N PHE A 105 13.76 -5.64 -16.10
CA PHE A 105 14.72 -6.68 -16.48
C PHE A 105 14.08 -7.98 -16.98
N VAL A 106 12.89 -8.33 -16.51
CA VAL A 106 12.22 -9.59 -16.92
C VAL A 106 11.29 -9.36 -18.09
N LEU A 107 10.51 -8.27 -18.06
CA LEU A 107 9.51 -7.98 -19.08
C LEU A 107 9.97 -6.97 -20.15
N GLY A 108 11.08 -6.26 -19.92
CA GLY A 108 11.61 -5.27 -20.87
C GLY A 108 10.64 -4.12 -21.16
N ILE A 109 9.79 -3.77 -20.19
CA ILE A 109 8.82 -2.68 -20.37
C ILE A 109 9.55 -1.35 -20.21
N ASN A 110 9.57 -0.55 -21.28
CA ASN A 110 10.14 0.80 -21.28
C ASN A 110 9.10 1.86 -20.87
N SER A 111 9.54 3.11 -20.73
CA SER A 111 8.76 4.30 -20.33
C SER A 111 7.40 4.48 -21.02
N GLY A 112 7.22 4.00 -22.26
CA GLY A 112 5.95 4.04 -22.98
C GLY A 112 4.86 3.09 -22.46
N LEU A 113 5.16 2.24 -21.47
CA LEU A 113 4.27 1.15 -21.02
C LEU A 113 3.72 0.35 -22.22
N ASN A 114 4.59 0.09 -23.20
CA ASN A 114 4.20 -0.55 -24.45
C ASN A 114 3.79 -2.00 -24.19
N TYR A 115 2.48 -2.26 -24.18
CA TYR A 115 1.94 -3.59 -24.07
C TYR A 115 2.05 -4.31 -25.41
N SER A 116 2.69 -5.48 -25.43
CA SER A 116 2.66 -6.32 -26.62
C SER A 116 1.25 -6.90 -26.79
N ARG A 117 0.50 -6.33 -27.73
CA ARG A 117 -0.90 -6.69 -28.05
C ARG A 117 -1.05 -8.09 -28.65
N THR A 118 0.08 -8.74 -28.98
CA THR A 118 0.16 -10.08 -29.59
C THR A 118 0.33 -11.20 -28.58
N LEU A 119 0.43 -10.89 -27.28
CA LEU A 119 0.56 -11.89 -26.20
C LEU A 119 -0.80 -12.56 -25.87
N GLY A 120 -0.73 -13.79 -25.38
CA GLY A 120 -1.91 -14.52 -24.90
C GLY A 120 -2.57 -13.83 -23.68
N ASN A 121 -3.86 -14.06 -23.47
CA ASN A 121 -4.63 -13.41 -22.39
C ASN A 121 -4.00 -13.54 -21.00
N ALA A 122 -3.36 -14.68 -20.69
CA ALA A 122 -2.71 -14.91 -19.39
C ALA A 122 -1.47 -14.02 -19.19
N GLN A 123 -0.65 -13.85 -20.24
CA GLN A 123 0.53 -12.99 -20.19
C GLN A 123 0.14 -11.51 -20.09
N LEU A 124 -0.94 -11.11 -20.76
CA LEU A 124 -1.51 -9.76 -20.63
C LEU A 124 -1.99 -9.49 -19.20
N ILE A 125 -2.70 -10.44 -18.56
CA ILE A 125 -3.12 -10.31 -17.17
C ILE A 125 -1.90 -10.15 -16.25
N LEU A 126 -0.88 -10.99 -16.41
CA LEU A 126 0.35 -10.91 -15.60
C LEU A 126 1.04 -9.55 -15.73
N GLN A 127 1.17 -9.04 -16.96
CA GLN A 127 1.76 -7.72 -17.21
C GLN A 127 0.97 -6.60 -16.51
N PHE A 128 -0.37 -6.59 -16.65
CA PHE A 128 -1.18 -5.59 -15.96
C PHE A 128 -1.09 -5.69 -14.45
N VAL A 129 -1.10 -6.91 -13.89
CA VAL A 129 -0.96 -7.12 -12.45
C VAL A 129 0.36 -6.54 -11.95
N LEU A 130 1.48 -6.82 -12.63
CA LEU A 130 2.80 -6.32 -12.22
C LEU A 130 2.91 -4.79 -12.31
N VAL A 131 2.38 -4.19 -13.38
CA VAL A 131 2.33 -2.72 -13.51
C VAL A 131 1.48 -2.11 -12.39
N TYR A 132 0.32 -2.69 -12.09
CA TYR A 132 -0.52 -2.20 -11.00
C TYR A 132 0.08 -2.45 -9.61
N ILE A 133 0.83 -3.53 -9.39
CA ILE A 133 1.57 -3.73 -8.14
C ILE A 133 2.58 -2.59 -7.93
N ALA A 134 3.36 -2.25 -8.96
CA ALA A 134 4.31 -1.14 -8.89
C ALA A 134 3.60 0.19 -8.62
N LEU A 135 2.53 0.48 -9.37
CA LEU A 135 1.83 1.74 -9.24
C LEU A 135 1.09 1.89 -7.89
N ILE A 136 0.36 0.85 -7.47
CA ILE A 136 -0.43 0.86 -6.24
C ILE A 136 0.50 0.86 -5.02
N SER A 137 1.62 0.12 -5.03
CA SER A 137 2.58 0.15 -3.91
C SER A 137 3.18 1.53 -3.70
N LEU A 138 3.57 2.22 -4.77
CA LEU A 138 4.06 3.61 -4.69
C LEU A 138 2.95 4.60 -4.28
N SER A 139 1.75 4.45 -4.83
CA SER A 139 0.62 5.31 -4.48
C SER A 139 0.21 5.13 -3.02
N MET A 140 0.16 3.89 -2.53
CA MET A 140 -0.13 3.56 -1.14
C MET A 140 1.01 4.02 -0.20
N PHE A 141 2.26 4.03 -0.66
CA PHE A 141 3.37 4.65 0.07
C PHE A 141 3.13 6.14 0.26
N MET A 142 2.77 6.86 -0.81
CA MET A 142 2.44 8.29 -0.75
C MET A 142 1.23 8.58 0.15
N VAL A 143 0.18 7.76 0.08
CA VAL A 143 -0.99 7.85 0.98
C VAL A 143 -0.56 7.69 2.44
N ASN A 144 0.33 6.73 2.75
CA ASN A 144 0.79 6.48 4.12
C ASN A 144 1.74 7.55 4.68
N LEU A 145 2.25 8.48 3.84
CA LEU A 145 2.98 9.67 4.30
C LEU A 145 2.07 10.73 4.89
N PHE A 146 0.77 10.70 4.60
CA PHE A 146 -0.17 11.62 5.23
C PHE A 146 -0.24 11.34 6.74
N PRO A 147 -0.24 12.38 7.59
CA PRO A 147 -0.24 12.23 9.04
C PRO A 147 -1.64 11.88 9.56
N VAL A 148 -2.25 10.81 9.05
CA VAL A 148 -3.49 10.24 9.59
C VAL A 148 -3.14 9.32 10.74
N SER A 149 -3.91 9.35 11.83
CA SER A 149 -3.61 8.59 13.05
C SER A 149 -3.42 7.08 12.83
N THR A 150 -4.15 6.51 11.87
CA THR A 150 -4.11 5.08 11.52
C THR A 150 -3.03 4.69 10.51
N PHE A 151 -2.37 5.66 9.87
CA PHE A 151 -1.37 5.41 8.84
C PHE A 151 0.04 5.34 9.42
N ASP A 152 0.98 4.84 8.61
CA ASP A 152 2.36 4.60 9.05
C ASP A 152 3.07 5.87 9.51
N MET A 153 2.89 7.01 8.83
CA MET A 153 3.44 8.27 9.30
C MET A 153 2.81 8.72 10.63
N GLY A 154 1.53 8.45 10.83
CA GLY A 154 0.85 8.64 12.12
C GLY A 154 1.51 7.82 13.24
N LEU A 155 1.82 6.54 12.97
CA LEU A 155 2.53 5.66 13.89
C LEU A 155 3.97 6.14 14.18
N CYS A 156 4.68 6.62 13.16
CA CYS A 156 6.01 7.22 13.34
C CYS A 156 5.96 8.47 14.24
N ILE A 157 4.96 9.35 14.04
CA ILE A 157 4.77 10.54 14.87
C ILE A 157 4.35 10.15 16.29
N ALA A 158 3.49 9.14 16.46
CA ALA A 158 3.13 8.59 17.76
C ALA A 158 4.34 8.07 18.54
N GLY A 159 5.28 7.44 17.84
CA GLY A 159 6.53 6.95 18.42
C GLY A 159 7.50 8.06 18.83
N LYS A 160 7.67 9.08 17.98
CA LYS A 160 8.64 10.17 18.21
C LYS A 160 8.13 11.24 19.17
N SER A 161 6.87 11.66 19.03
CA SER A 161 6.29 12.78 19.77
C SER A 161 4.79 12.59 20.04
N PRO A 162 4.41 12.04 21.20
CA PRO A 162 3.01 11.82 21.56
C PRO A 162 2.16 13.11 21.59
N SER A 163 2.73 14.24 22.00
CA SER A 163 2.01 15.53 22.03
C SER A 163 1.54 15.98 20.64
N LYS A 164 2.38 15.82 19.61
CA LYS A 164 2.01 16.09 18.22
C LYS A 164 1.00 15.06 17.69
N TYR A 165 1.12 13.81 18.12
CA TYR A 165 0.16 12.76 17.78
C TYR A 165 -1.25 13.05 18.33
N PHE A 166 -1.38 13.61 19.54
CA PHE A 166 -2.67 14.08 20.04
C PHE A 166 -3.28 15.20 19.17
N THR A 167 -2.44 16.09 18.64
CA THR A 167 -2.90 17.14 17.72
C THR A 167 -3.40 16.55 16.41
N ILE A 168 -2.72 15.52 15.89
CA ILE A 168 -3.17 14.75 14.72
C ILE A 168 -4.52 14.10 14.99
N ILE A 169 -4.70 13.42 16.13
CA ILE A 169 -5.97 12.79 16.51
C ILE A 169 -7.09 13.84 16.58
N LYS A 170 -6.81 15.01 17.18
CA LYS A 170 -7.80 16.09 17.29
C LYS A 170 -8.27 16.60 15.93
N ASN A 171 -7.37 16.65 14.95
CA ASN A 171 -7.63 17.14 13.59
C ASN A 171 -7.84 16.01 12.56
N ASP A 172 -8.01 14.76 13.01
CA ASP A 172 -7.98 13.56 12.16
C ASP A 172 -9.05 13.61 11.05
N TYR A 173 -10.22 14.18 11.36
CA TYR A 173 -11.28 14.40 10.37
C TYR A 173 -10.83 15.31 9.22
N PHE A 174 -10.22 16.46 9.54
CA PHE A 174 -9.75 17.41 8.52
C PHE A 174 -8.66 16.80 7.65
N ILE A 175 -7.72 16.07 8.26
CA ILE A 175 -6.63 15.38 7.53
C ILE A 175 -7.20 14.32 6.59
N LYS A 176 -8.21 13.55 7.02
CA LYS A 176 -8.89 12.57 6.17
C LYS A 176 -9.64 13.21 5.00
N VAL A 177 -10.33 14.34 5.23
CA VAL A 177 -10.99 15.09 4.15
C VAL A 177 -9.98 15.60 3.12
N MET A 178 -8.86 16.18 3.58
CA MET A 178 -7.77 16.58 2.69
C MET A 178 -7.22 15.41 1.88
N LEU A 179 -6.98 14.26 2.51
CA LEU A 179 -6.53 13.05 1.82
C LEU A 179 -7.52 12.60 0.73
N ILE A 180 -8.82 12.56 1.05
CA ILE A 180 -9.86 12.18 0.09
C ILE A 180 -9.86 13.13 -1.11
N LEU A 181 -9.77 14.44 -0.88
CA LEU A 181 -9.68 15.42 -1.97
C LEU A 181 -8.45 15.17 -2.86
N VAL A 182 -7.28 14.94 -2.26
CA VAL A 182 -6.04 14.65 -3.02
C VAL A 182 -6.18 13.38 -3.86
N ILE A 183 -6.83 12.33 -3.33
CA ILE A 183 -7.10 11.10 -4.06
C ILE A 183 -8.13 11.34 -5.18
N MET A 184 -9.19 12.11 -4.92
CA MET A 184 -10.24 12.42 -5.91
C MET A 184 -9.70 13.22 -7.10
N PHE A 185 -8.79 14.17 -6.86
CA PHE A 185 -8.10 14.91 -7.91
C PHE A 185 -6.93 14.13 -8.55
N GLN A 186 -6.74 12.86 -8.17
CA GLN A 186 -5.72 11.96 -8.72
C GLN A 186 -4.27 12.44 -8.60
N PHE A 187 -3.98 13.43 -7.75
CA PHE A 187 -2.63 13.98 -7.60
C PHE A 187 -1.61 12.90 -7.22
N ILE A 188 -1.96 12.00 -6.30
CA ILE A 188 -1.10 10.89 -5.88
C ILE A 188 -0.79 9.99 -7.08
N THR A 189 -1.81 9.58 -7.82
CA THR A 189 -1.69 8.65 -8.94
C THR A 189 -0.89 9.26 -10.09
N THR A 190 -1.15 10.52 -10.43
CA THR A 190 -0.38 11.25 -11.45
C THR A 190 1.09 11.36 -11.05
N PHE A 191 1.38 11.65 -9.78
CA PHE A 191 2.75 11.73 -9.31
C PHE A 191 3.44 10.35 -9.30
N SER A 192 2.75 9.30 -8.85
CA SER A 192 3.28 7.93 -8.84
C SER A 192 3.51 7.39 -10.25
N THR A 193 2.63 7.68 -11.21
CA THR A 193 2.83 7.31 -12.63
C THR A 193 4.02 8.04 -13.24
N LEU A 194 4.21 9.33 -12.92
CA LEU A 194 5.38 10.11 -13.36
C LEU A 194 6.69 9.50 -12.85
N ILE A 195 6.75 9.15 -11.55
CA ILE A 195 7.93 8.49 -10.97
C ILE A 195 8.17 7.14 -11.65
N LEU A 196 7.14 6.29 -11.77
CA LEU A 196 7.27 4.96 -12.38
C LEU A 196 7.78 5.05 -13.82
N THR A 197 7.20 5.91 -14.64
CA THR A 197 7.60 6.09 -16.05
C THR A 197 9.00 6.67 -16.19
N SER A 198 9.40 7.61 -15.31
CA SER A 198 10.77 8.15 -15.29
C SER A 198 11.83 7.11 -14.92
N LEU A 199 11.49 6.12 -14.08
CA LEU A 199 12.42 5.06 -13.66
C LEU A 199 12.49 3.88 -14.65
N LEU A 200 11.47 3.75 -15.51
CA LEU A 200 11.41 2.77 -16.60
C LEU A 200 11.96 3.31 -17.93
N GLY A 201 12.15 4.62 -18.07
CA GLY A 201 12.87 5.26 -19.18
C GLY A 201 14.38 5.21 -19.01
#